data_AF-A0A388SKJ4-F1
#
_entry.id   AF-A0A388SKJ4-F1
#
_cell.length_a   1.000
_cell.length_b   1.000
_cell.length_c   1.000
_cell.angle_alpha   90.00
_cell.angle_beta   90.00
_cell.angle_gamma   90.00
#
_symmetry.space_group_name_H-M   'P 1'
#
loop_
_entity.id
_entity.type
_entity.pdbx_description
1 polymer ?
#
loop_
_entity_poly.entity_id
_entity_poly.type
_entity_poly.pdbx_seq_one_letter_code
_entity_poly.pdbx_strand_id
1 'polypeptide(L)' 'MQKITLKESFRYWRNGCWPEDYPAGVVKVDDEVAAQARAAGVVAEDAKNSKPAGGQEQK' A
#
# COMPACT_ATOMS: atom_id res chain seq x y z
N MET A 1 7.84 3.62 -6.36
CA MET A 1 6.41 3.92 -6.55
C MET A 1 5.66 2.64 -6.92
N GLN A 2 4.81 2.16 -6.01
CA GLN A 2 3.96 0.98 -6.17
C GLN A 2 2.55 1.39 -6.58
N LYS A 3 1.84 0.52 -7.30
CA LYS A 3 0.43 0.71 -7.64
C LYS A 3 -0.41 -0.18 -6.72
N ILE A 4 -1.24 0.45 -5.91
CA ILE A 4 -2.17 -0.23 -4.98
C ILE A 4 -3.60 0.16 -5.30
N THR A 5 -4.54 -0.70 -4.92
CA THR A 5 -5.97 -0.39 -4.99
C THR A 5 -6.45 -0.09 -3.57
N LEU A 6 -6.92 1.11 -3.32
CA LEU A 6 -7.53 1.50 -2.05
C LEU A 6 -9.03 1.19 -2.08
N LYS A 7 -9.57 0.56 -1.03
CA LYS A 7 -11.01 0.31 -0.84
C LYS A 7 -11.77 1.60 -0.49
N GLU A 8 -11.08 2.51 0.19
CA GLU A 8 -11.60 3.78 0.69
C GLU A 8 -10.52 4.86 0.58
N SER A 9 -10.90 6.13 0.72
CA SER A 9 -9.95 7.24 0.72
C SER A 9 -8.96 7.10 1.88
N PHE A 10 -7.67 7.14 1.56
CA PHE A 10 -6.59 7.00 2.53
C PHE A 10 -5.83 8.32 2.67
N ARG A 11 -5.68 8.78 3.90
CA ARG A 11 -4.97 10.02 4.20
C ARG A 11 -3.66 9.72 4.90
N TYR A 12 -2.56 9.99 4.21
CA TYR A 12 -1.22 9.72 4.71
C TYR A 12 -0.53 11.01 5.15
N TRP A 13 0.10 10.96 6.33
CA TRP A 13 0.85 12.08 6.89
C TRP A 13 2.35 11.83 6.72
N ARG A 14 2.99 12.56 5.81
CA ARG A 14 4.42 12.46 5.59
C ARG A 14 5.16 13.47 6.46
N ASN A 15 5.79 12.99 7.54
CA ASN A 15 6.75 13.74 8.39
C ASN A 15 6.43 15.24 8.58
N GLY A 16 5.26 15.56 9.13
CA GLY A 16 4.88 16.93 9.48
C GLY A 16 4.52 17.85 8.30
N CYS A 17 4.53 17.34 7.07
CA CYS A 17 3.98 18.03 5.91
C CYS A 17 2.48 17.76 5.78
N TRP A 18 1.79 18.58 4.97
CA TRP A 18 0.36 18.49 4.73
C TRP A 18 -0.05 17.05 4.37
N PRO A 19 -1.18 16.56 4.92
CA PRO A 19 -1.64 15.22 4.63
C PRO A 19 -1.95 15.06 3.14
N GLU A 20 -1.40 14.02 2.55
CA GLU A 20 -1.73 13.62 1.19
C GLU A 20 -3.00 12.79 1.21
N ASP A 21 -4.00 13.23 0.45
CA ASP A 21 -5.26 12.53 0.29
C ASP A 21 -5.20 11.64 -0.96
N TYR A 22 -5.39 10.34 -0.75
CA TYR A 22 -5.44 9.35 -1.81
C TYR A 22 -6.88 8.87 -1.98
N PRO A 23 -7.52 9.12 -3.13
CA PRO A 23 -8.88 8.68 -3.35
C PRO A 23 -8.97 7.15 -3.40
N ALA A 24 -10.16 6.62 -3.10
CA ALA A 24 -10.45 5.21 -3.29
C ALA A 24 -10.23 4.80 -4.76
N GLY A 25 -9.78 3.57 -4.98
CA GLY A 25 -9.45 3.03 -6.29
C GLY A 25 -7.94 2.89 -6.51
N VAL A 26 -7.55 2.83 -7.77
CA VAL A 26 -6.17 2.51 -8.16
C VAL A 26 -5.30 3.77 -8.10
N VAL A 27 -4.35 3.80 -7.17
CA VAL A 27 -3.42 4.91 -6.98
C VAL A 27 -1.97 4.44 -7.10
N LYS A 28 -1.08 5.34 -7.53
CA LYS A 28 0.37 5.14 -7.47
C LYS A 28 0.91 5.89 -6.26
N VAL A 29 1.57 5.16 -5.37
CA VAL A 29 2.08 5.69 -4.10
C VAL A 29 3.51 5.21 -3.86
N ASP A 30 4.22 5.81 -2.91
CA ASP A 30 5.52 5.31 -2.46
C ASP A 30 5.39 4.02 -1.65
N ASP A 31 6.51 3.31 -1.47
CA ASP A 31 6.54 2.04 -0.75
C ASP A 31 6.05 2.19 0.70
N GLU A 32 6.47 3.27 1.37
CA GLU A 32 6.05 3.62 2.73
C GLU A 32 4.54 3.83 2.82
N VAL A 33 3.96 4.57 1.88
CA VAL A 33 2.50 4.83 1.84
C VAL A 33 1.74 3.54 1.58
N ALA A 34 2.24 2.68 0.69
CA ALA A 34 1.65 1.38 0.42
C ALA A 34 1.70 0.45 1.64
N ALA A 35 2.83 0.40 2.35
CA ALA A 35 2.97 -0.36 3.58
C ALA A 35 2.00 0.13 4.66
N GLN A 36 1.88 1.45 4.81
CA GLN A 36 0.96 2.07 5.77
C GLN A 36 -0.52 1.78 5.42
N ALA A 37 -0.89 1.94 4.15
CA ALA A 37 -2.24 1.68 3.66
C ALA A 37 -2.62 0.19 3.81
N ARG A 38 -1.65 -0.72 3.59
CA ARG A 38 -1.82 -2.16 3.84
C ARG A 38 -1.99 -2.46 5.32
N ALA A 39 -1.14 -1.89 6.18
CA ALA A 39 -1.23 -2.04 7.63
C ALA A 39 -2.55 -1.49 8.19
N ALA A 40 -3.09 -0.43 7.59
CA ALA A 40 -4.39 0.14 7.91
C ALA A 40 -5.57 -0.69 7.36
N GLY A 41 -5.33 -1.71 6.53
CA GLY A 41 -6.38 -2.57 5.97
C GLY A 41 -7.22 -1.92 4.86
N VAL A 42 -6.87 -0.70 4.45
CA VAL A 42 -7.60 0.07 3.42
C VAL A 42 -7.21 -0.32 2.00
N VAL A 43 -6.23 -1.22 1.82
CA VAL A 43 -5.85 -1.75 0.50
C VAL A 43 -6.73 -2.95 0.15
N ALA A 44 -7.32 -2.93 -1.04
CA ALA A 44 -7.84 -4.11 -1.69
C ALA A 44 -6.66 -4.98 -2.08
N GLU A 45 -6.40 -6.01 -1.28
CA GLU A 45 -5.49 -7.08 -1.68
C GLU A 45 -6.08 -7.72 -2.94
N ASP A 46 -5.52 -7.36 -4.09
CA ASP A 46 -5.72 -8.14 -5.30
C ASP A 46 -5.08 -9.50 -5.00
N ALA A 47 -5.93 -10.53 -4.87
CA ALA A 47 -5.54 -11.89 -4.51
C ALA A 47 -4.45 -12.50 -5.43
N LYS A 48 -4.04 -11.79 -6.49
CA LYS A 48 -2.93 -12.14 -7.39
C LYS A 48 -1.53 -11.68 -6.95
N ASN A 49 -1.39 -10.88 -5.89
CA ASN A 49 -0.06 -10.56 -5.31
C ASN A 49 0.19 -11.28 -3.97
N SER A 50 -0.35 -12.49 -3.81
CA SER A 50 0.21 -13.51 -2.94
C SER A 50 1.14 -14.41 -3.75
N LYS A 51 2.20 -13.83 -4.33
CA LYS A 51 3.40 -14.62 -4.62
C LYS A 51 4.47 -14.09 -3.67
N PRO A 52 4.83 -14.83 -2.61
CA PRO A 52 6.01 -14.48 -1.83
C PRO A 52 7.18 -14.58 -2.81
N ALA A 53 7.70 -13.44 -3.26
CA ALA A 53 8.89 -13.41 -4.08
C ALA A 53 10.10 -13.62 -3.16
N GLY A 54 10.34 -14.89 -2.82
CA GLY A 54 11.68 -15.44 -2.65
C GLY A 54 12.30 -15.36 -1.25
N GLY A 55 12.57 -16.55 -0.70
CA GLY A 55 13.81 -16.78 0.04
C GLY A 55 13.66 -17.09 1.53
N GLN A 56 13.36 -18.34 1.87
CA GLN A 56 14.25 -19.13 2.72
C GLN A 56 14.26 -20.58 2.21
N GLU A 57 15.16 -20.83 1.26
CA GLU A 57 15.84 -22.12 1.20
C GLU A 57 16.83 -22.13 2.37
N GLN A 58 16.66 -23.05 3.32
CA GLN A 58 17.76 -23.69 4.02
C GLN A 58 17.26 -24.89 4.84
N LYS A 59 17.41 -26.06 4.19
CA LYS A 59 17.98 -27.32 4.70
C LYS A 59 17.25 -28.12 5.79
#